data_AF-A0A1X2I6F7-F1
#
_entry.id   AF-A0A1X2I6F7-F1
#
_cell.length_a   1.000
_cell.length_b   1.000
_cell.length_c   1.000
_cell.angle_alpha   90.00
_cell.angle_beta   90.00
_cell.angle_gamma   90.00
#
_symmetry.space_group_name_H-M   'P 1'
#
loop_
_entity.id
_entity.type
_entity.pdbx_description
1 polymer ?
#
loop_
_entity_poly.entity_id
_entity_poly.type
_entity_poly.pdbx_seq_one_letter_code
_entity_poly.pdbx_strand_id
1 'polypeptide(L)' 'MGIKLSPAGRRLATIIVATPFMVTTSWILYKRVILGEERRVADGSAIRPVGVKEIQSKDP' A
#
# COMPACT_ATOMS: atom_id res chain seq x y z
N MET A 1 28.61 8.22 -20.15
CA MET A 1 28.20 7.63 -21.45
C MET A 1 26.98 6.75 -21.20
N GLY A 2 25.78 7.18 -21.59
CA GLY A 2 24.56 6.42 -21.30
C GLY A 2 24.43 5.22 -22.22
N ILE A 3 24.19 4.02 -21.66
CA ILE A 3 23.91 2.82 -22.44
C ILE A 3 22.60 3.06 -23.20
N LYS A 4 22.67 3.13 -24.54
CA LYS A 4 21.47 3.25 -25.39
C LYS A 4 20.75 1.91 -25.41
N LEU A 5 19.65 1.82 -24.66
CA LEU A 5 18.76 0.66 -24.70
C LEU A 5 17.97 0.64 -26.02
N SER A 6 17.78 -0.56 -26.58
CA SER A 6 16.83 -0.76 -27.67
C SER A 6 15.41 -0.35 -27.24
N PRO A 7 14.49 -0.02 -28.16
CA PRO A 7 13.10 0.33 -27.81
C PRO A 7 12.42 -0.73 -26.93
N ALA A 8 12.71 -2.01 -27.17
CA ALA A 8 12.25 -3.12 -26.34
C ALA A 8 12.88 -3.09 -24.93
N GLY A 9 14.18 -2.84 -24.84
CA GLY A 9 14.88 -2.71 -23.55
C GLY A 9 14.37 -1.55 -22.70
N ARG A 10 13.97 -0.43 -23.32
CA ARG A 10 13.37 0.70 -22.61
C ARG A 10 12.00 0.34 -22.02
N ARG A 11 11.15 -0.35 -22.78
CA ARG A 11 9.85 -0.84 -22.29
C ARG A 11 10.01 -1.83 -21.14
N LEU A 12 10.96 -2.77 -21.26
CA LEU A 12 11.25 -3.73 -20.21
C LEU A 12 11.72 -3.03 -18.93
N ALA A 13 12.63 -2.06 -19.04
CA ALA A 13 13.06 -1.26 -17.89
C ALA A 13 11.88 -0.52 -17.23
N THR A 14 10.99 0.07 -18.02
CA THR A 14 9.77 0.71 -17.49
C THR A 14 8.88 -0.30 -16.75
N ILE A 15 8.67 -1.49 -17.31
CA ILE A 15 7.86 -2.54 -16.65
C ILE A 15 8.52 -2.95 -15.33
N ILE A 16 9.83 -3.21 -15.34
CA ILE A 16 10.58 -3.60 -14.13
C ILE A 16 10.45 -2.55 -13.04
N VAL A 17 10.51 -1.27 -13.40
CA VAL A 17 10.38 -0.16 -12.44
C VAL A 17 8.93 0.02 -11.99
N ALA A 18 7.95 -0.02 -12.89
CA ALA A 18 6.55 0.29 -12.57
C ALA A 18 5.81 -0.84 -11.86
N THR A 19 6.12 -2.10 -12.19
CA THR A 19 5.44 -3.29 -11.65
C THR A 19 5.43 -3.33 -10.11
N PRO A 20 6.55 -3.15 -9.38
CA PRO A 20 6.51 -3.23 -7.91
C PRO A 20 5.61 -2.16 -7.27
N PHE A 21 5.55 -0.95 -7.82
CA PHE A 21 4.63 0.09 -7.34
C PHE A 21 3.18 -0.30 -7.59
N MET A 22 2.86 -0.74 -8.81
CA MET A 22 1.52 -1.21 -9.18
C MET A 22 1.04 -2.34 -8.27
N VAL A 23 1.88 -3.35 -8.03
CA VAL A 23 1.56 -4.49 -7.16
C VAL A 23 1.34 -4.03 -5.72
N THR A 24 2.24 -3.22 -5.17
CA THR A 24 2.16 -2.74 -3.78
C THR A 24 0.92 -1.88 -3.55
N THR A 25 0.66 -0.92 -4.44
CA THR A 25 -0.51 -0.05 -4.34
C THR A 25 -1.81 -0.85 -4.48
N SER A 26 -1.87 -1.77 -5.44
CA SER A 26 -3.04 -2.64 -5.64
C SER A 26 -3.31 -3.49 -4.40
N TRP A 27 -2.27 -4.06 -3.79
CA TRP A 27 -2.39 -4.86 -2.56
C TRP A 27 -2.89 -4.03 -1.38
N ILE A 28 -2.35 -2.82 -1.17
CA ILE A 28 -2.79 -1.92 -0.10
C ILE A 28 -4.27 -1.55 -0.30
N LEU A 29 -4.67 -1.24 -1.54
CA LEU A 29 -6.06 -0.93 -1.84
C LEU A 29 -6.97 -2.12 -1.65
N TYR A 30 -6.55 -3.33 -2.04
CA TYR A 30 -7.32 -4.55 -1.79
C TYR A 30 -7.59 -4.77 -0.30
N LYS A 31 -6.55 -4.61 0.53
CA LYS A 31 -6.64 -4.69 1.99
C LYS A 31 -7.60 -3.65 2.59
N ARG A 32 -7.66 -2.45 2.03
CA ARG A 32 -8.51 -1.36 2.54
C ARG A 32 -9.95 -1.41 2.03
N VAL A 33 -10.13 -1.59 0.72
CA VAL A 33 -11.43 -1.44 0.05
C VAL A 33 -12.23 -2.73 0.07
N ILE A 34 -11.56 -3.89 -0.06
CA ILE A 34 -12.25 -5.18 -0.12
C ILE A 34 -12.27 -5.84 1.26
N LEU A 35 -11.13 -5.86 1.96
CA LEU A 35 -11.04 -6.50 3.27
C LEU A 35 -11.45 -5.59 4.44
N GLY A 36 -11.62 -4.28 4.19
CA GLY A 36 -12.03 -3.33 5.22
C GLY A 36 -11.00 -3.14 6.34
N GLU A 37 -9.74 -3.54 6.14
CA GLU A 37 -8.71 -3.38 7.17
C GLU A 37 -8.47 -1.88 7.43
N GLU A 38 -8.63 -1.46 8.70
CA GLU A 38 -8.37 -0.08 9.11
C GLU A 38 -6.93 0.31 8.79
N ARG A 39 -6.73 1.57 8.40
CA ARG A 39 -5.41 2.09 8.05
C ARG A 39 -4.52 2.00 9.28
N ARG A 40 -3.50 1.14 9.28
CA ARG A 40 -2.55 1.04 10.37
C ARG A 40 -1.49 2.15 10.29
N VAL A 41 -1.07 2.69 11.43
CA VAL A 41 0.14 3.53 11.54
C VAL A 41 1.39 2.65 11.35
N ALA A 42 2.56 3.27 11.24
CA ALA A 42 3.85 2.58 11.15
C ALA A 42 4.10 1.60 12.32
N ASP A 43 3.47 1.85 13.47
CA ASP A 43 3.52 1.01 14.68
C ASP A 43 2.47 -0.12 14.71
N GLY A 44 1.75 -0.35 13.61
CA GLY A 44 0.76 -1.43 13.50
C GLY A 44 -0.56 -1.18 14.22
N SER A 45 -0.69 -0.12 15.01
CA SER A 45 -1.97 0.29 15.61
C SER A 45 -2.90 0.90 14.55
N ALA A 46 -4.22 0.76 14.75
CA ALA A 46 -5.20 1.37 13.86
C ALA A 46 -5.13 2.90 13.96
N ILE A 47 -5.14 3.60 12.83
CA ILE A 47 -5.29 5.06 12.78
C ILE A 47 -6.70 5.39 13.22
N ARG A 48 -6.80 5.85 14.46
CA ARG A 48 -8.02 6.43 15.00
C ARG A 48 -8.01 7.94 14.77
N PRO A 49 -9.14 8.54 14.35
CA PRO A 49 -9.26 9.99 14.36
C PRO A 49 -9.05 10.52 15.78
N VAL A 50 -8.33 11.63 15.89
CA VAL A 50 -8.00 12.28 17.17
C VAL A 50 -9.32 12.59 17.89
N GLY A 51 -9.55 11.96 19.05
CA GLY A 51 -10.73 12.20 19.89
C GLY A 51 -11.66 11.00 20.13
N VAL A 52 -11.45 9.86 19.48
CA VAL A 52 -12.27 8.65 19.73
C VAL A 52 -11.65 7.82 20.87
N LYS A 53 -12.19 7.95 22.09
CA LYS A 53 -11.88 7.07 23.22
C LYS A 53 -12.68 5.78 23.11
N GLU A 54 -12.09 4.66 23.52
CA GLU A 54 -12.78 3.38 23.59
C GLU A 54 -14.02 3.49 24.48
N ILE A 55 -15.17 3.17 23.92
CA ILE A 55 -16.26 2.67 24.75
C ILE A 55 -15.77 1.29 25.17
N GLN A 56 -15.32 1.18 26.43
CA GLN A 56 -14.96 -0.10 27.04
C GLN A 56 -16.10 -1.08 26.74
N SER A 57 -15.82 -2.07 25.89
CA SER A 57 -16.67 -3.24 25.75
C SER A 57 -16.60 -3.95 27.09
N LYS A 58 -17.67 -3.80 27.86
CA LYS A 58 -17.91 -4.50 29.10
C LYS A 58 -17.97 -6.00 28.79
N ASP A 59 -16.90 -6.72 29.14
CA ASP A 59 -16.90 -8.19 29.17
C ASP A 59 -18.00 -8.67 30.14
N PRO A 60 -18.85 -9.64 29.75
CA PRO A 60 -19.55 -10.50 30.70
C PRO A 60 -18.67 -11.64 31.21
#